data_AF-A0A2N9JD43-F1
#
_entry.id   AF-A0A2N9JD43-F1
#
_cell.length_a   1.000
_cell.length_b   1.000
_cell.length_c   1.000
_cell.angle_alpha   90.00
_cell.angle_beta   90.00
_cell.angle_gamma   90.00
#
_symmetry.space_group_name_H-M   'P 1'
#
loop_
_entity.id
_entity.type
_entity.pdbx_description
1 polymer ?
#
loop_
_entity_poly.entity_id
_entity_poly.type
_entity_poly.pdbx_seq_one_letter_code
_entity_poly.pdbx_strand_id
1 'polypeptide(L)'
;MPQNSINHARLVALIWSIADDVLRDLYVRGKYRDVILPFTVLRRLDSVLEPTQDAVLAMKKTLDQAGIVDQDAPLRDAAKQDFYNTSGFTLKTLRAATNATRLRQNFEAYLDGFSPNVQEIIDNFEFRNQLPRLTKADALGALIEKFLSPDLDLSPAGLDNHGMGTVFEELVRRFNEENNEEAGEHWTPRDAVRLMTRLMFEPIAEVIPSGTYRLYDGAMGTGGMLTVAEETLKHLTAPAGKKVSTHLYGQEINAETYAIAKADLILKGEGMAADNIVGGPEWSTLSNDAFAGEEFDFMLSNPPYGKSWKTDQDRLGGAKKIIDPRFIVTHGGDPDYSLVTRSSDGQLMFLANLISKMKQHTALGSRIASVHNGSSLFTGDAGQGESNFRRWIIENDWLEAIVALPLKMFYNTGIATYVWVISNRKEERRKGKVQLINAVDWCTPLRKNLGEKGVEISDADADRVLATYKAFDQADDPITRRSSTVSISATPRSPSNAHCASRASRPTASTRPPRSRSSKKTASVMKRPRRSSRRCCRSPYRLTRCAGGTRRSSTGEFA
;
A
#
# COMPACT_ATOMS: atom_id res chain seq x y z
N MET A 1 27.12 -11.17 -5.91
CA MET A 1 25.68 -11.01 -6.19
C MET A 1 24.95 -12.33 -6.49
N PRO A 2 25.35 -13.20 -7.44
CA PRO A 2 24.52 -14.37 -7.81
C PRO A 2 24.43 -15.49 -6.75
N GLN A 3 25.43 -15.64 -5.86
CA GLN A 3 25.40 -16.67 -4.81
C GLN A 3 24.30 -16.41 -3.76
N ASN A 4 24.09 -15.15 -3.37
CA ASN A 4 23.08 -14.78 -2.36
C ASN A 4 21.66 -14.96 -2.89
N SER A 5 21.39 -14.60 -4.16
CA SER A 5 20.07 -14.80 -4.78
C SER A 5 19.69 -16.28 -4.89
N ILE A 6 20.67 -17.16 -5.16
CA ILE A 6 20.44 -18.62 -5.20
C ILE A 6 20.12 -19.15 -3.80
N ASN A 7 20.80 -18.67 -2.76
CA ASN A 7 20.52 -19.07 -1.39
C ASN A 7 19.12 -18.60 -0.93
N HIS A 8 18.73 -17.35 -1.24
CA HIS A 8 17.40 -16.83 -0.88
C HIS A 8 16.29 -17.64 -1.56
N ALA A 9 16.41 -17.92 -2.86
CA ALA A 9 15.43 -18.73 -3.59
C ALA A 9 15.31 -20.14 -3.01
N ARG A 10 16.43 -20.74 -2.59
CA ARG A 10 16.45 -22.04 -1.91
C ARG A 10 15.69 -21.98 -0.57
N LEU A 11 15.96 -20.98 0.27
CA LEU A 11 15.28 -20.80 1.56
C LEU A 11 13.77 -20.60 1.39
N VAL A 12 13.35 -19.76 0.43
CA VAL A 12 11.93 -19.56 0.08
C VAL A 12 11.29 -20.88 -0.36
N ALA A 13 11.98 -21.68 -1.19
CA ALA A 13 11.48 -22.98 -1.63
C ALA A 13 11.37 -23.99 -0.46
N LEU A 14 12.33 -23.98 0.46
CA LEU A 14 12.29 -24.82 1.66
C LEU A 14 11.11 -24.44 2.56
N ILE A 15 10.95 -23.16 2.90
CA ILE A 15 9.81 -22.69 3.72
C ILE A 15 8.48 -23.01 3.04
N TRP A 16 8.41 -22.85 1.72
CA TRP A 16 7.23 -23.23 0.96
C TRP A 16 6.93 -24.73 1.05
N SER A 17 7.95 -25.58 0.97
CA SER A 17 7.78 -27.03 1.08
C SER A 17 7.21 -27.45 2.44
N ILE A 18 7.48 -26.69 3.52
CA ILE A 18 6.87 -26.94 4.84
C ILE A 18 5.35 -26.79 4.78
N ALA A 19 4.84 -25.82 4.02
CA ALA A 19 3.41 -25.64 3.83
C ALA A 19 2.78 -26.86 3.15
N ASP A 20 3.44 -27.36 2.10
CA ASP A 20 3.00 -28.54 1.35
C ASP A 20 3.08 -29.84 2.16
N ASP A 21 4.11 -29.98 3.00
CA ASP A 21 4.36 -31.18 3.78
C ASP A 21 3.46 -31.28 5.02
N VAL A 22 3.22 -30.15 5.71
CA VAL A 22 2.59 -30.15 7.04
C VAL A 22 1.17 -29.62 7.04
N LEU A 23 0.83 -28.69 6.13
CA LEU A 23 -0.46 -27.97 6.18
C LEU A 23 -1.46 -28.42 5.12
N ARG A 24 -1.05 -29.28 4.18
CA ARG A 24 -1.83 -29.61 2.98
C ARG A 24 -3.24 -30.09 3.26
N ASP A 25 -3.38 -31.02 4.19
CA ASP A 25 -4.68 -31.64 4.52
C ASP A 25 -5.42 -30.90 5.66
N LEU A 26 -4.83 -29.83 6.21
CA LEU A 26 -5.36 -29.06 7.34
C LEU A 26 -5.95 -27.71 6.91
N TYR A 27 -5.43 -27.13 5.84
CA TYR A 27 -5.77 -25.81 5.35
C TYR A 27 -5.97 -25.82 3.83
N VAL A 28 -6.84 -24.94 3.34
CA VAL A 28 -6.83 -24.60 1.91
C VAL A 28 -5.55 -23.83 1.60
N ARG A 29 -5.02 -23.96 0.38
CA ARG A 29 -3.72 -23.36 -0.01
C ARG A 29 -3.60 -21.87 0.34
N GLY A 30 -4.67 -21.11 0.10
CA GLY A 30 -4.69 -19.69 0.42
C GLY A 30 -4.47 -19.34 1.89
N LYS A 31 -4.80 -20.29 2.78
CA LYS A 31 -4.69 -20.18 4.24
C LYS A 31 -3.37 -20.72 4.81
N TYR A 32 -2.44 -21.16 3.96
CA TYR A 32 -1.10 -21.53 4.43
C TYR A 32 -0.35 -20.32 4.99
N ARG A 33 -0.60 -19.12 4.44
CA ARG A 33 0.06 -17.89 4.88
C ARG A 33 -0.21 -17.56 6.35
N ASP A 34 -1.44 -17.83 6.84
CA ASP A 34 -1.89 -17.63 8.23
C ASP A 34 -1.05 -18.43 9.24
N VAL A 35 -0.27 -19.42 8.80
CA VAL A 35 0.62 -20.24 9.64
C VAL A 35 2.09 -20.03 9.29
N ILE A 36 2.43 -20.04 7.99
CA ILE A 36 3.82 -20.01 7.53
C ILE A 36 4.47 -18.64 7.73
N LEU A 37 3.75 -17.54 7.49
CA LEU A 37 4.31 -16.20 7.71
C LEU A 37 4.60 -15.96 9.20
N PRO A 38 3.65 -16.18 10.14
CA PRO A 38 3.95 -16.05 11.57
C PRO A 38 5.07 -16.96 12.04
N PHE A 39 5.11 -18.23 11.61
CA PHE A 39 6.19 -19.14 12.00
C PHE A 39 7.56 -18.70 11.49
N THR A 40 7.64 -18.16 10.28
CA THR A 40 8.89 -17.63 9.72
C THR A 40 9.41 -16.47 10.55
N VAL A 41 8.52 -15.54 10.93
CA VAL A 41 8.84 -14.43 11.83
C VAL A 41 9.31 -14.96 13.17
N LEU A 42 8.53 -15.83 13.82
CA LEU A 42 8.86 -16.42 15.12
C LEU A 42 10.21 -17.14 15.09
N ARG A 43 10.52 -17.90 14.03
CA ARG A 43 11.81 -18.60 13.93
C ARG A 43 12.98 -17.62 13.84
N ARG A 44 12.85 -16.53 13.08
CA ARG A 44 13.89 -15.49 13.02
C ARG A 44 14.05 -14.83 14.39
N LEU A 45 12.98 -14.38 15.02
CA LEU A 45 13.03 -13.74 16.35
C LEU A 45 13.65 -14.66 17.41
N ASP A 46 13.24 -15.93 17.45
CA ASP A 46 13.81 -16.96 18.32
C ASP A 46 15.33 -17.05 18.14
N SER A 47 15.79 -17.22 16.89
CA SER A 47 17.21 -17.37 16.59
C SER A 47 18.07 -16.14 16.92
N VAL A 48 17.49 -14.95 16.87
CA VAL A 48 18.15 -13.69 17.21
C VAL A 48 18.30 -13.55 18.73
N LEU A 49 17.33 -14.03 19.49
CA LEU A 49 17.30 -13.95 20.96
C LEU A 49 18.03 -15.10 21.66
N GLU A 50 18.26 -16.23 20.98
CA GLU A 50 18.97 -17.40 21.54
C GLU A 50 20.24 -17.02 22.32
N PRO A 51 21.14 -16.13 21.84
CA PRO A 51 22.36 -15.78 22.57
C PRO A 51 22.15 -14.90 23.81
N THR A 52 21.02 -14.20 23.93
CA THR A 52 20.76 -13.24 25.02
C THR A 52 19.64 -13.67 25.95
N GLN A 53 19.02 -14.83 25.72
CA GLN A 53 17.90 -15.34 26.51
C GLN A 53 18.19 -15.37 28.02
N ASP A 54 19.33 -15.93 28.45
CA ASP A 54 19.68 -16.02 29.87
C ASP A 54 19.81 -14.63 30.53
N ALA A 55 20.37 -13.66 29.78
CA ALA A 55 20.50 -12.29 30.26
C ALA A 55 19.12 -11.61 30.43
N VAL A 56 18.22 -11.81 29.47
CA VAL A 56 16.83 -11.31 29.55
C VAL A 56 16.10 -11.91 30.75
N LEU A 57 16.21 -13.22 30.97
CA LEU A 57 15.55 -13.90 32.11
C LEU A 57 16.12 -13.45 33.45
N ALA A 58 17.45 -13.26 33.55
CA ALA A 58 18.09 -12.74 34.76
C ALA A 58 17.67 -11.29 35.05
N MET A 59 17.59 -10.45 34.01
CA MET A 59 17.09 -9.08 34.12
C MET A 59 15.62 -9.08 34.56
N LYS A 60 14.77 -9.87 33.92
CA LYS A 60 13.34 -10.01 34.28
C LYS A 60 13.15 -10.35 35.75
N LYS A 61 13.89 -11.35 36.24
CA LYS A 61 13.86 -11.75 37.65
C LYS A 61 14.27 -10.61 38.57
N THR A 62 15.30 -9.85 38.21
CA THR A 62 15.79 -8.71 38.99
C THR A 62 14.73 -7.60 39.07
N LEU A 63 14.10 -7.26 37.94
CA LEU A 63 13.05 -6.25 37.85
C LEU A 63 11.79 -6.66 38.65
N ASP A 64 11.39 -7.93 38.57
CA ASP A 64 10.27 -8.47 39.34
C ASP A 64 10.52 -8.41 40.84
N GLN A 65 11.72 -8.78 41.29
CA GLN A 65 12.12 -8.69 42.70
C GLN A 65 12.15 -7.25 43.21
N ALA A 66 12.51 -6.30 42.33
CA ALA A 66 12.49 -4.88 42.62
C ALA A 66 11.08 -4.24 42.52
N GLY A 67 10.07 -4.99 42.06
CA GLY A 67 8.71 -4.48 41.88
C GLY A 67 8.59 -3.41 40.78
N ILE A 68 9.48 -3.42 39.80
CA ILE A 68 9.45 -2.48 38.67
C ILE A 68 8.31 -2.84 37.73
N VAL A 69 7.42 -1.89 37.45
CA VAL A 69 6.24 -2.09 36.59
C VAL A 69 6.61 -1.97 35.10
N ASP A 70 7.31 -0.90 34.73
CA ASP A 70 7.76 -0.71 33.35
C ASP A 70 9.15 -1.34 33.15
N GLN A 71 9.15 -2.46 32.43
CA GLN A 71 10.33 -3.30 32.24
C GLN A 71 10.82 -3.29 30.78
N ASP A 72 10.14 -2.61 29.86
CA ASP A 72 10.38 -2.77 28.41
C ASP A 72 11.81 -2.34 28.02
N ALA A 73 12.21 -1.11 28.37
CA ALA A 73 13.54 -0.60 28.01
C ALA A 73 14.71 -1.42 28.60
N PRO A 74 14.72 -1.77 29.91
CA PRO A 74 15.76 -2.64 30.46
C PRO A 74 15.82 -4.04 29.83
N LEU A 75 14.67 -4.61 29.45
CA LEU A 75 14.62 -5.93 28.82
C LEU A 75 15.11 -5.89 27.36
N ARG A 76 14.80 -4.83 26.60
CA ARG A 76 15.38 -4.58 25.27
C ARG A 76 16.90 -4.42 25.35
N ASP A 77 17.41 -3.67 26.33
CA ASP A 77 18.84 -3.51 26.57
C ASP A 77 19.53 -4.86 26.88
N ALA A 78 18.93 -5.67 27.76
CA ALA A 78 19.43 -7.01 28.06
C ALA A 78 19.41 -7.95 26.83
N ALA A 79 18.38 -7.83 25.99
CA ALA A 79 18.26 -8.59 24.74
C ALA A 79 19.24 -8.12 23.67
N LYS A 80 19.73 -6.88 23.76
CA LYS A 80 20.50 -6.16 22.72
C LYS A 80 19.73 -6.09 21.41
N GLN A 81 18.41 -5.98 21.51
CA GLN A 81 17.46 -5.96 20.41
C GLN A 81 16.28 -5.07 20.80
N ASP A 82 15.55 -4.58 19.81
CA ASP A 82 14.32 -3.79 20.01
C ASP A 82 13.11 -4.65 20.43
N PHE A 83 13.34 -5.92 20.76
CA PHE A 83 12.35 -6.88 21.21
C PHE A 83 13.00 -7.91 22.14
N TYR A 84 12.18 -8.62 22.91
CA TYR A 84 12.66 -9.65 23.85
C TYR A 84 11.62 -10.77 24.03
N ASN A 85 12.01 -11.86 24.71
CA ASN A 85 11.10 -12.89 25.16
C ASN A 85 11.43 -13.34 26.60
N THR A 86 10.45 -13.30 27.50
CA THR A 86 10.60 -13.65 28.93
C THR A 86 10.00 -15.01 29.32
N SER A 87 9.56 -15.82 28.35
CA SER A 87 8.83 -17.08 28.63
C SER A 87 9.71 -18.19 29.23
N GLY A 88 11.02 -18.13 29.03
CA GLY A 88 11.94 -19.23 29.32
C GLY A 88 11.92 -20.35 28.29
N PHE A 89 11.14 -20.23 27.21
CA PHE A 89 11.12 -21.16 26.10
C PHE A 89 11.83 -20.58 24.87
N THR A 90 12.53 -21.44 24.15
CA THR A 90 12.87 -21.28 22.72
C THR A 90 12.17 -22.35 21.90
N LEU A 91 12.06 -22.17 20.58
CA LEU A 91 11.55 -23.23 19.70
C LEU A 91 12.32 -24.55 19.91
N LYS A 92 13.63 -24.49 20.15
CA LYS A 92 14.47 -25.68 20.44
C LYS A 92 14.03 -26.42 21.70
N THR A 93 13.72 -25.69 22.77
CA THR A 93 13.29 -26.28 24.06
C THR A 93 11.87 -26.82 24.02
N LEU A 94 11.00 -26.29 23.16
CA LEU A 94 9.61 -26.75 23.02
C LEU A 94 9.53 -28.21 22.56
N ARG A 95 10.55 -28.72 21.85
CA ARG A 95 10.68 -30.13 21.46
C ARG A 95 10.71 -31.11 22.64
N ALA A 96 11.05 -30.64 23.84
CA ALA A 96 11.07 -31.48 25.04
C ALA A 96 9.66 -31.76 25.61
N ALA A 97 8.60 -31.17 25.01
CA ALA A 97 7.23 -31.43 25.44
C ALA A 97 6.84 -32.91 25.25
N THR A 98 6.22 -33.50 26.28
CA THR A 98 5.93 -34.94 26.32
C THR A 98 4.68 -35.34 25.53
N ASN A 99 3.81 -34.39 25.17
CA ASN A 99 2.61 -34.62 24.38
C ASN A 99 2.10 -33.30 23.76
N ALA A 100 1.18 -33.41 22.79
CA ALA A 100 0.61 -32.28 22.05
C ALA A 100 -0.06 -31.22 22.95
N THR A 101 -0.75 -31.63 24.03
CA THR A 101 -1.39 -30.68 24.96
C THR A 101 -0.35 -29.84 25.70
N ARG A 102 0.71 -30.49 26.21
CA ARG A 102 1.81 -29.80 26.89
C ARG A 102 2.60 -28.92 25.93
N LEU A 103 2.79 -29.38 24.69
CA LEU A 103 3.43 -28.59 23.64
C LEU A 103 2.63 -27.32 23.36
N ARG A 104 1.32 -27.42 23.19
CA ARG A 104 0.45 -26.24 23.01
C ARG A 104 0.58 -25.26 24.17
N GLN A 105 0.48 -25.73 25.41
CA GLN A 105 0.60 -24.88 26.61
C GLN A 105 1.96 -24.16 26.68
N ASN A 106 3.06 -24.88 26.44
CA ASN A 106 4.38 -24.28 26.44
C ASN A 106 4.55 -23.30 25.27
N PHE A 107 3.96 -23.60 24.10
CA PHE A 107 4.00 -22.73 22.93
C PHE A 107 3.17 -21.45 23.16
N GLU A 108 2.00 -21.54 23.80
CA GLU A 108 1.21 -20.38 24.23
C GLU A 108 2.02 -19.49 25.19
N ALA A 109 2.66 -20.08 26.21
CA ALA A 109 3.55 -19.35 27.11
C ALA A 109 4.75 -18.72 26.39
N TYR A 110 5.31 -19.42 25.38
CA TYR A 110 6.35 -18.89 24.51
C TYR A 110 5.88 -17.64 23.75
N LEU A 111 4.69 -17.69 23.16
CA LEU A 111 4.09 -16.52 22.49
C LEU A 111 3.85 -15.38 23.48
N ASP A 112 3.32 -15.66 24.66
CA ASP A 112 2.98 -14.64 25.67
C ASP A 112 4.21 -13.95 26.28
N GLY A 113 5.40 -14.58 26.19
CA GLY A 113 6.63 -14.00 26.69
C GLY A 113 7.22 -12.88 25.84
N PHE A 114 6.75 -12.68 24.60
CA PHE A 114 7.30 -11.67 23.71
C PHE A 114 6.96 -10.23 24.13
N SER A 115 7.84 -9.29 23.79
CA SER A 115 7.65 -7.84 23.99
C SER A 115 6.39 -7.29 23.28
N PRO A 116 5.85 -6.14 23.73
CA PRO A 116 4.58 -5.60 23.21
C PRO A 116 4.52 -5.44 21.69
N ASN A 117 5.59 -4.93 21.07
CA ASN A 117 5.67 -4.77 19.62
C ASN A 117 5.57 -6.10 18.84
N VAL A 118 6.06 -7.21 19.40
CA VAL A 118 5.91 -8.55 18.82
C VAL A 118 4.55 -9.16 19.16
N GLN A 119 3.96 -8.86 20.32
CA GLN A 119 2.57 -9.25 20.61
C GLN A 119 1.62 -8.69 19.56
N GLU A 120 1.78 -7.42 19.19
CA GLU A 120 0.96 -6.79 18.15
C GLU A 120 1.05 -7.54 16.81
N ILE A 121 2.24 -8.01 16.43
CA ILE A 121 2.44 -8.82 15.22
C ILE A 121 1.69 -10.15 15.34
N ILE A 122 1.85 -10.86 16.46
CA ILE A 122 1.21 -12.17 16.68
C ILE A 122 -0.32 -12.05 16.68
N ASP A 123 -0.84 -11.00 17.31
CA ASP A 123 -2.28 -10.75 17.43
C ASP A 123 -2.90 -10.35 16.09
N ASN A 124 -2.23 -9.48 15.32
CA ASN A 124 -2.71 -9.08 14.00
C ASN A 124 -2.55 -10.16 12.92
N PHE A 125 -1.65 -11.13 13.13
CA PHE A 125 -1.65 -12.38 12.38
C PHE A 125 -2.74 -13.37 12.80
N GLU A 126 -3.45 -13.10 13.90
CA GLU A 126 -4.41 -14.02 14.51
C GLU A 126 -3.82 -15.42 14.78
N PHE A 127 -2.51 -15.49 15.03
CA PHE A 127 -1.79 -16.77 14.99
C PHE A 127 -2.23 -17.73 16.10
N ARG A 128 -2.60 -17.19 17.28
CA ARG A 128 -3.17 -17.95 18.40
C ARG A 128 -4.42 -18.74 17.99
N ASN A 129 -5.22 -18.21 17.06
CA ASN A 129 -6.43 -18.87 16.55
C ASN A 129 -6.13 -20.14 15.75
N GLN A 130 -4.88 -20.29 15.25
CA GLN A 130 -4.45 -21.46 14.49
C GLN A 130 -4.05 -22.63 15.41
N LEU A 131 -3.62 -22.36 16.65
CA LEU A 131 -3.06 -23.36 17.55
C LEU A 131 -4.00 -24.54 17.86
N PRO A 132 -5.32 -24.35 18.09
CA PRO A 132 -6.22 -25.48 18.34
C PRO A 132 -6.27 -26.48 17.18
N ARG A 133 -6.29 -25.97 15.93
CA ARG A 133 -6.31 -26.82 14.73
C ARG A 133 -4.98 -27.55 14.56
N LEU A 134 -3.86 -26.83 14.66
CA LEU A 134 -2.51 -27.40 14.56
C LEU A 134 -2.26 -28.47 15.63
N THR A 135 -2.73 -28.24 16.85
CA THR A 135 -2.57 -29.20 17.96
C THR A 135 -3.41 -30.45 17.73
N LYS A 136 -4.68 -30.30 17.32
CA LYS A 136 -5.58 -31.45 17.07
C LYS A 136 -5.06 -32.38 15.98
N ALA A 137 -4.34 -31.83 15.00
CA ALA A 137 -3.76 -32.56 13.89
C ALA A 137 -2.30 -32.99 14.12
N ASP A 138 -1.75 -32.79 15.32
CA ASP A 138 -0.34 -33.05 15.68
C ASP A 138 0.69 -32.35 14.76
N ALA A 139 0.27 -31.25 14.13
CA ALA A 139 1.08 -30.50 13.17
C ALA A 139 2.00 -29.48 13.83
N LEU A 140 1.69 -29.01 15.05
CA LEU A 140 2.49 -27.99 15.73
C LEU A 140 3.94 -28.45 15.97
N GLY A 141 4.13 -29.69 16.43
CA GLY A 141 5.45 -30.27 16.62
C GLY A 141 6.21 -30.44 15.30
N ALA A 142 5.52 -30.93 14.26
CA ALA A 142 6.10 -31.10 12.93
C ALA A 142 6.56 -29.77 12.32
N LEU A 143 5.80 -28.69 12.51
CA LEU A 143 6.20 -27.34 12.10
C LEU A 143 7.47 -26.90 12.82
N ILE A 144 7.54 -27.06 14.15
CA ILE A 144 8.73 -26.71 14.94
C ILE A 144 9.96 -27.47 14.43
N GLU A 145 9.86 -28.77 14.20
CA GLU A 145 10.98 -29.57 13.67
C GLU A 145 11.43 -29.09 12.29
N LYS A 146 10.49 -28.83 11.38
CA LYS A 146 10.81 -28.36 10.02
C LYS A 146 11.48 -26.98 10.04
N PHE A 147 11.02 -26.07 10.89
CA PHE A 147 11.61 -24.72 11.01
C PHE A 147 12.95 -24.71 11.79
N LEU A 148 13.25 -25.76 12.54
CA LEU A 148 14.55 -25.97 13.20
C LEU A 148 15.52 -26.82 12.39
N SER A 149 15.14 -27.24 11.18
CA SER A 149 16.03 -27.99 10.30
C SER A 149 17.34 -27.22 10.05
N PRO A 150 18.51 -27.87 10.14
CA PRO A 150 19.79 -27.24 9.79
C PRO A 150 19.86 -26.71 8.35
N ASP A 151 19.02 -27.23 7.45
CA ASP A 151 18.93 -26.75 6.06
C ASP A 151 18.21 -25.39 5.96
N LEU A 152 17.49 -24.98 7.00
CA LEU A 152 16.76 -23.72 7.13
C LEU A 152 17.36 -22.86 8.24
N ASP A 153 18.58 -22.37 8.01
CA ASP A 153 19.23 -21.45 8.95
C ASP A 153 18.78 -20.01 8.72
N LEU A 154 17.77 -19.58 9.49
CA LEU A 154 17.31 -18.20 9.57
C LEU A 154 18.01 -17.40 10.69
N SER A 155 19.11 -17.89 11.27
CA SER A 155 19.86 -17.13 12.27
C SER A 155 20.69 -16.00 11.62
N PRO A 156 21.14 -14.99 12.39
CA PRO A 156 22.03 -13.95 11.88
C PRO A 156 23.33 -14.48 11.26
N ALA A 157 23.76 -15.70 11.62
CA ALA A 157 24.94 -16.34 11.06
C ALA A 157 24.68 -16.96 9.66
N GLY A 158 23.49 -17.55 9.46
CA GLY A 158 23.10 -18.16 8.19
C GLY A 158 22.49 -17.18 7.18
N LEU A 159 21.83 -16.13 7.69
CA LEU A 159 21.15 -15.12 6.90
C LEU A 159 21.23 -13.74 7.59
N ASP A 160 21.88 -12.78 6.94
CA ASP A 160 21.93 -11.41 7.44
C ASP A 160 20.53 -10.75 7.40
N ASN A 161 20.40 -9.59 8.05
CA ASN A 161 19.12 -8.89 8.14
C ASN A 161 18.54 -8.50 6.76
N HIS A 162 19.41 -8.09 5.83
CA HIS A 162 18.99 -7.75 4.47
C HIS A 162 18.49 -8.98 3.70
N GLY A 163 19.21 -10.10 3.80
CA GLY A 163 18.80 -11.37 3.22
C GLY A 163 17.49 -11.89 3.82
N MET A 164 17.30 -11.74 5.13
CA MET A 164 16.05 -12.12 5.81
C MET A 164 14.86 -11.29 5.31
N GLY A 165 15.01 -9.97 5.21
CA GLY A 165 13.99 -9.11 4.61
C GLY A 165 13.65 -9.55 3.17
N THR A 166 14.67 -9.87 2.36
CA THR A 166 14.48 -10.36 0.99
C THR A 166 13.70 -11.68 0.94
N VAL A 167 14.06 -12.66 1.79
CA VAL A 167 13.37 -13.96 1.86
C VAL A 167 11.92 -13.78 2.31
N PHE A 168 11.67 -12.94 3.31
CA PHE A 168 10.34 -12.68 3.83
C PHE A 168 9.44 -11.98 2.80
N GLU A 169 9.97 -10.96 2.12
CA GLU A 169 9.30 -10.28 1.01
C GLU A 169 8.92 -11.26 -0.11
N GLU A 170 9.83 -12.15 -0.52
CA GLU A 170 9.56 -13.14 -1.56
C GLU A 170 8.51 -14.18 -1.14
N LEU A 171 8.46 -14.55 0.15
CA LEU A 171 7.40 -15.41 0.68
C LEU A 171 6.03 -14.73 0.63
N VAL A 172 5.95 -13.48 1.09
CA VAL A 172 4.73 -12.67 1.04
C VAL A 172 4.26 -12.53 -0.41
N ARG A 173 5.18 -12.19 -1.34
CA ARG A 173 4.89 -12.11 -2.78
C ARG A 173 4.30 -13.42 -3.30
N ARG A 174 4.94 -14.56 -3.00
CA ARG A 174 4.49 -15.88 -3.47
C ARG A 174 3.12 -16.28 -2.91
N PHE A 175 2.85 -16.04 -1.62
CA PHE A 175 1.54 -16.30 -1.03
C PHE A 175 0.44 -15.43 -1.63
N ASN A 176 0.76 -14.19 -2.01
CA ASN A 176 -0.18 -13.29 -2.67
C ASN A 176 -0.46 -13.75 -4.11
N GLU A 177 0.56 -14.15 -4.87
CA GLU A 177 0.39 -14.68 -6.23
C GLU A 177 -0.50 -15.93 -6.28
N GLU A 178 -0.40 -16.82 -5.28
CA GLU A 178 -1.23 -18.03 -5.23
C GLU A 178 -2.66 -17.78 -4.78
N ASN A 179 -2.92 -16.67 -4.08
CA ASN A 179 -4.23 -16.42 -3.48
C ASN A 179 -5.28 -15.87 -4.45
N ASN A 180 -4.90 -15.30 -5.61
CA ASN A 180 -5.80 -14.70 -6.64
C ASN A 180 -6.84 -13.66 -6.15
N GLU A 181 -7.02 -13.48 -4.84
CA GLU A 181 -7.85 -12.48 -4.17
C GLU A 181 -6.93 -11.35 -3.70
N GLU A 182 -7.21 -10.13 -4.17
CA GLU A 182 -6.69 -8.86 -3.63
C GLU A 182 -5.14 -8.70 -3.54
N ALA A 183 -4.34 -9.60 -4.12
CA ALA A 183 -2.88 -9.73 -4.02
C ALA A 183 -2.04 -8.43 -4.17
N GLY A 184 -2.49 -7.49 -4.99
CA GLY A 184 -1.90 -6.17 -5.22
C GLY A 184 -2.68 -4.96 -4.66
N GLU A 185 -3.67 -5.12 -3.77
CA GLU A 185 -4.24 -3.97 -3.04
C GLU A 185 -3.27 -3.44 -1.98
N HIS A 186 -2.37 -4.31 -1.50
CA HIS A 186 -1.39 -4.01 -0.46
C HIS A 186 0.05 -4.02 -0.97
N TRP A 187 0.26 -4.18 -2.29
CA TRP A 187 1.58 -4.33 -2.87
C TRP A 187 1.79 -3.48 -4.14
N THR A 188 2.74 -2.55 -4.06
CA THR A 188 3.14 -1.69 -5.17
C THR A 188 4.36 -2.30 -5.88
N PRO A 189 4.33 -2.46 -7.23
CA PRO A 189 5.49 -2.94 -7.99
C PRO A 189 6.77 -2.15 -7.70
N ARG A 190 7.89 -2.85 -7.48
CA ARG A 190 9.18 -2.23 -7.09
C ARG A 190 9.66 -1.21 -8.12
N ASP A 191 9.39 -1.42 -9.41
CA ASP A 191 9.66 -0.48 -10.49
C ASP A 191 8.84 0.82 -10.36
N ALA A 192 7.57 0.74 -9.95
CA ALA A 192 6.75 1.92 -9.67
C ALA A 192 7.27 2.69 -8.45
N VAL A 193 7.58 1.98 -7.36
CA VAL A 193 8.14 2.58 -6.13
C VAL A 193 9.46 3.28 -6.41
N ARG A 194 10.36 2.66 -7.19
CA ARG A 194 11.63 3.27 -7.61
C ARG A 194 11.40 4.54 -8.40
N LEU A 195 10.47 4.55 -9.35
CA LEU A 195 10.14 5.78 -10.08
C LEU A 195 9.61 6.88 -9.16
N MET A 196 8.68 6.55 -8.25
CA MET A 196 8.09 7.51 -7.30
C MET A 196 9.16 8.16 -6.40
N THR A 197 10.04 7.34 -5.82
CA THR A 197 11.10 7.79 -4.91
C THR A 197 12.14 8.62 -5.66
N ARG A 198 12.52 8.23 -6.88
CA ARG A 198 13.40 9.04 -7.74
C ARG A 198 12.79 10.39 -8.10
N LEU A 199 11.51 10.45 -8.48
CA LEU A 199 10.79 11.70 -8.75
C LEU A 199 10.72 12.62 -7.52
N MET A 200 10.64 12.03 -6.32
CA MET A 200 10.61 12.77 -5.06
C MET A 200 11.98 13.36 -4.71
N PHE A 201 13.05 12.57 -4.83
CA PHE A 201 14.38 12.93 -4.30
C PHE A 201 15.37 13.48 -5.31
N GLU A 202 15.47 12.91 -6.51
CA GLU A 202 16.49 13.33 -7.49
C GLU A 202 16.45 14.81 -7.85
N PRO A 203 15.28 15.47 -8.01
CA PRO A 203 15.24 16.88 -8.36
C PRO A 203 15.84 17.80 -7.30
N ILE A 204 15.96 17.33 -6.06
CA ILE A 204 16.45 18.11 -4.93
C ILE A 204 17.68 17.49 -4.27
N ALA A 205 18.22 16.39 -4.79
CA ALA A 205 19.28 15.62 -4.15
C ALA A 205 20.51 16.48 -3.78
N GLU A 206 20.84 17.48 -4.60
CA GLU A 206 21.93 18.43 -4.37
C GLU A 206 21.69 19.36 -3.19
N VAL A 207 20.43 19.74 -2.92
CA VAL A 207 20.07 20.71 -1.87
C VAL A 207 19.59 20.07 -0.57
N ILE A 208 19.47 18.73 -0.49
CA ILE A 208 19.18 18.01 0.76
C ILE A 208 20.35 18.16 1.73
N PRO A 209 20.24 18.83 2.90
CA PRO A 209 21.34 18.91 3.86
C PRO A 209 21.61 17.55 4.56
N SER A 210 22.71 17.48 5.32
CA SER A 210 22.84 16.40 6.30
C SER A 210 21.83 16.63 7.43
N GLY A 211 21.24 15.55 7.94
CA GLY A 211 20.22 15.64 8.97
C GLY A 211 19.30 14.43 9.01
N THR A 212 18.26 14.55 9.83
CA THR A 212 17.23 13.53 10.04
C THR A 212 15.96 13.91 9.29
N TYR A 213 15.41 12.97 8.52
CA TYR A 213 14.20 13.16 7.74
C TYR A 213 13.11 12.19 8.16
N ARG A 214 11.85 12.64 8.16
CA ARG A 214 10.70 11.79 8.46
C ARG A 214 9.97 11.43 7.17
N LEU A 215 9.81 10.13 6.94
CA LEU A 215 9.14 9.55 5.78
C LEU A 215 7.79 8.98 6.22
N TYR A 216 6.71 9.25 5.48
CA TYR A 216 5.37 8.78 5.85
C TYR A 216 4.57 8.18 4.68
N ASP A 217 3.87 7.09 4.96
CA ASP A 217 2.85 6.49 4.10
C ASP A 217 1.60 6.11 4.92
N GLY A 218 0.48 6.77 4.62
CA GLY A 218 -0.81 6.52 5.27
C GLY A 218 -1.62 5.36 4.70
N ALA A 219 -1.09 4.62 3.73
CA ALA A 219 -1.67 3.37 3.22
C ALA A 219 -0.50 2.46 2.85
N MET A 220 0.36 2.19 3.83
CA MET A 220 1.71 1.68 3.61
C MET A 220 1.76 0.27 3.02
N GLY A 221 0.66 -0.49 3.08
CA GLY A 221 0.68 -1.91 2.75
C GLY A 221 1.71 -2.62 3.62
N THR A 222 2.57 -3.39 2.97
CA THR A 222 3.67 -4.12 3.62
C THR A 222 4.87 -3.24 4.01
N GLY A 223 4.77 -1.90 3.89
CA GLY A 223 5.85 -0.97 4.24
C GLY A 223 6.98 -0.86 3.21
N GLY A 224 6.94 -1.68 2.14
CA GLY A 224 8.03 -1.75 1.18
C GLY A 224 8.38 -0.42 0.50
N MET A 225 7.41 0.49 0.32
CA MET A 225 7.69 1.80 -0.28
C MET A 225 8.56 2.68 0.61
N LEU A 226 8.34 2.64 1.92
CA LEU A 226 9.11 3.41 2.90
C LEU A 226 10.58 2.98 2.91
N THR A 227 10.86 1.67 2.89
CA THR A 227 12.24 1.16 2.83
C THR A 227 12.94 1.57 1.54
N VAL A 228 12.28 1.45 0.38
CA VAL A 228 12.89 1.88 -0.90
C VAL A 228 13.11 3.38 -0.95
N ALA A 229 12.23 4.17 -0.34
CA ALA A 229 12.42 5.61 -0.22
C ALA A 229 13.65 5.95 0.61
N GLU A 230 13.84 5.29 1.76
CA GLU A 230 15.06 5.42 2.56
C GLU A 230 16.32 5.05 1.77
N GLU A 231 16.33 3.87 1.14
CA GLU A 231 17.46 3.39 0.35
C GLU A 231 17.81 4.37 -0.78
N THR A 232 16.80 4.87 -1.49
CA THR A 232 16.97 5.86 -2.57
C THR A 232 17.55 7.16 -2.05
N LEU A 233 17.06 7.67 -0.92
CA LEU A 233 17.56 8.89 -0.31
C LEU A 233 19.03 8.74 0.13
N LYS A 234 19.36 7.62 0.80
CA LYS A 234 20.74 7.30 1.19
C LYS A 234 21.65 7.20 -0.04
N HIS A 235 21.20 6.50 -1.09
CA HIS A 235 21.97 6.33 -2.32
C HIS A 235 22.25 7.65 -3.04
N LEU A 236 21.26 8.54 -3.16
CA LEU A 236 21.40 9.82 -3.85
C LEU A 236 22.26 10.83 -3.09
N THR A 237 22.35 10.71 -1.76
CA THR A 237 23.06 11.67 -0.90
C THR A 237 24.47 11.23 -0.53
N ALA A 238 24.77 9.92 -0.59
CA ALA A 238 26.09 9.36 -0.28
C ALA A 238 27.25 9.90 -1.14
N PRO A 239 27.13 10.07 -2.47
CA PRO A 239 28.23 10.60 -3.30
C PRO A 239 28.67 12.01 -2.90
N ALA A 240 27.75 12.81 -2.33
CA ALA A 240 28.04 14.15 -1.82
C ALA A 240 28.54 14.15 -0.36
N GLY A 241 28.79 12.97 0.24
CA GLY A 241 29.27 12.83 1.62
C GLY A 241 28.26 13.27 2.68
N LYS A 242 26.97 13.35 2.34
CA LYS A 242 25.92 13.82 3.25
C LYS A 242 25.58 12.74 4.27
N LYS A 243 25.45 13.14 5.54
CA LYS A 243 25.02 12.26 6.63
C LYS A 243 23.51 12.38 6.79
N VAL A 244 22.78 11.43 6.22
CA VAL A 244 21.32 11.39 6.25
C VAL A 244 20.86 10.23 7.12
N SER A 245 19.95 10.51 8.04
CA SER A 245 19.17 9.52 8.79
C SER A 245 17.69 9.72 8.53
N THR A 246 16.91 8.68 8.75
CA THR A 246 15.51 8.59 8.37
C THR A 246 14.71 7.96 9.50
N HIS A 247 13.49 8.46 9.71
CA HIS A 247 12.49 7.84 10.56
C HIS A 247 11.27 7.51 9.69
N LEU A 248 10.91 6.23 9.64
CA LEU A 248 9.80 5.73 8.85
C LEU A 248 8.53 5.75 9.69
N TYR A 249 7.43 6.24 9.11
CA TYR A 249 6.11 6.27 9.71
C TYR A 249 5.11 5.66 8.76
N GLY A 250 4.25 4.79 9.25
CA GLY A 250 3.32 4.05 8.40
C GLY A 250 2.01 3.75 9.09
N GLN A 251 0.92 3.80 8.31
CA GLN A 251 -0.41 3.39 8.76
C GLN A 251 -1.04 2.39 7.79
N GLU A 252 -1.59 1.30 8.32
CA GLU A 252 -2.27 0.25 7.55
C GLU A 252 -3.50 -0.30 8.30
N ILE A 253 -4.64 -0.37 7.60
CA ILE A 253 -5.91 -0.81 8.20
C ILE A 253 -6.05 -2.34 8.21
N ASN A 254 -5.41 -3.04 7.28
CA ASN A 254 -5.45 -4.49 7.22
C ASN A 254 -4.48 -5.10 8.25
N ALA A 255 -5.01 -5.82 9.23
CA ALA A 255 -4.25 -6.43 10.33
C ALA A 255 -3.07 -7.29 9.84
N GLU A 256 -3.33 -8.23 8.94
CA GLU A 256 -2.30 -9.14 8.43
C GLU A 256 -1.18 -8.39 7.70
N THR A 257 -1.56 -7.41 6.88
CA THR A 257 -0.62 -6.56 6.13
C THR A 257 0.21 -5.69 7.06
N TYR A 258 -0.41 -5.12 8.10
CA TYR A 258 0.27 -4.40 9.18
C TYR A 258 1.28 -5.30 9.90
N ALA A 259 0.89 -6.52 10.27
CA ALA A 259 1.76 -7.48 10.93
C ALA A 259 2.98 -7.84 10.05
N ILE A 260 2.77 -8.00 8.73
CA ILE A 260 3.85 -8.19 7.75
C ILE A 260 4.80 -6.99 7.75
N ALA A 261 4.28 -5.76 7.65
CA ALA A 261 5.10 -4.55 7.60
C ALA A 261 5.94 -4.37 8.88
N LYS A 262 5.31 -4.53 10.05
CA LYS A 262 5.98 -4.39 11.35
C LYS A 262 7.02 -5.50 11.56
N ALA A 263 6.70 -6.74 11.18
CA ALA A 263 7.65 -7.84 11.22
C ALA A 263 8.86 -7.56 10.33
N ASP A 264 8.67 -7.14 9.08
CA ASP A 264 9.74 -6.89 8.12
C ASP A 264 10.78 -5.87 8.65
N LEU A 265 10.34 -4.78 9.29
CA LEU A 265 11.24 -3.82 9.92
C LEU A 265 12.04 -4.41 11.08
N ILE A 266 11.39 -5.18 11.97
CA ILE A 266 12.07 -5.86 13.08
C ILE A 266 13.11 -6.86 12.53
N LEU A 267 12.76 -7.61 11.48
CA LEU A 267 13.67 -8.59 10.88
C LEU A 267 14.88 -7.94 10.18
N LYS A 268 14.72 -6.71 9.69
CA LYS A 268 15.81 -5.90 9.12
C LYS A 268 16.71 -5.25 10.19
N GLY A 269 16.34 -5.33 11.46
CA GLY A 269 17.06 -4.69 12.57
C GLY A 269 16.73 -3.20 12.73
N GLU A 270 15.59 -2.77 12.21
CA GLU A 270 15.07 -1.40 12.32
C GLU A 270 13.91 -1.35 13.33
N GLY A 271 14.04 -2.05 14.45
CA GLY A 271 12.93 -2.22 15.40
C GLY A 271 12.45 -0.91 16.04
N MET A 272 13.34 0.07 16.22
CA MET A 272 12.91 1.43 16.60
C MET A 272 11.99 2.10 15.56
N ALA A 273 12.14 1.78 14.27
CA ALA A 273 11.22 2.26 13.24
C ALA A 273 9.88 1.49 13.28
N ALA A 274 9.88 0.24 13.74
CA ALA A 274 8.67 -0.57 13.89
C ALA A 274 7.68 0.01 14.92
N ASP A 275 8.17 0.77 15.91
CA ASP A 275 7.33 1.48 16.89
C ASP A 275 6.59 2.68 16.26
N ASN A 276 7.03 3.18 15.10
CA ASN A 276 6.37 4.22 14.31
C ASN A 276 5.43 3.65 13.23
N ILE A 277 5.19 2.34 13.26
CA ILE A 277 4.24 1.67 12.38
C ILE A 277 3.01 1.33 13.20
N VAL A 278 1.85 1.83 12.78
CA VAL A 278 0.57 1.68 13.47
C VAL A 278 -0.43 1.03 12.51
N GLY A 279 -1.21 0.07 12.99
CA GLY A 279 -2.16 -0.59 12.11
C GLY A 279 -3.06 -1.60 12.79
N GLY A 280 -4.02 -2.10 12.02
CA GLY A 280 -5.14 -2.90 12.50
C GLY A 280 -6.49 -2.33 12.06
N PRO A 281 -7.58 -3.10 12.16
CA PRO A 281 -8.91 -2.74 11.66
C PRO A 281 -9.50 -1.47 12.31
N GLU A 282 -8.98 -1.07 13.46
CA GLU A 282 -9.31 0.15 14.18
C GLU A 282 -8.53 1.38 13.69
N TRP A 283 -7.43 1.21 12.94
CA TRP A 283 -6.51 2.26 12.53
C TRP A 283 -6.71 2.70 11.08
N SER A 284 -7.92 3.14 10.74
CA SER A 284 -8.14 3.78 9.43
C SER A 284 -7.48 5.15 9.37
N THR A 285 -6.65 5.38 8.36
CA THR A 285 -6.00 6.68 8.09
C THR A 285 -6.97 7.85 7.96
N LEU A 286 -8.19 7.59 7.47
CA LEU A 286 -9.18 8.64 7.25
C LEU A 286 -9.95 8.96 8.55
N SER A 287 -10.42 7.97 9.30
CA SER A 287 -11.27 8.21 10.49
C SER A 287 -10.56 8.07 11.85
N ASN A 288 -9.37 7.51 11.89
CA ASN A 288 -8.54 7.33 13.08
C ASN A 288 -7.06 7.56 12.74
N ASP A 289 -6.70 8.83 12.52
CA ASP A 289 -5.35 9.26 12.16
C ASP A 289 -4.36 8.98 13.28
N ALA A 290 -3.45 8.02 13.08
CA ALA A 290 -2.45 7.65 14.09
C ALA A 290 -1.39 8.75 14.30
N PHE A 291 -1.24 9.65 13.33
CA PHE A 291 -0.19 10.67 13.31
C PHE A 291 -0.80 12.08 13.24
N ALA A 292 -1.90 12.31 13.95
CA ALA A 292 -2.57 13.61 13.99
C ALA A 292 -1.62 14.70 14.51
N GLY A 293 -1.51 15.80 13.77
CA GLY A 293 -0.61 16.92 14.11
C GLY A 293 0.87 16.71 13.76
N GLU A 294 1.26 15.53 13.29
CA GLU A 294 2.63 15.26 12.84
C GLU A 294 2.88 15.80 11.43
N GLU A 295 4.09 16.31 11.20
CA GLU A 295 4.56 16.75 9.88
C GLU A 295 5.75 15.92 9.38
N PHE A 296 5.82 15.73 8.06
CA PHE A 296 6.79 14.86 7.40
C PHE A 296 7.54 15.56 6.27
N ASP A 297 8.82 15.23 6.08
CA ASP A 297 9.65 15.78 5.00
C ASP A 297 9.27 15.17 3.66
N PHE A 298 9.06 13.86 3.64
CA PHE A 298 8.82 13.09 2.44
C PHE A 298 7.67 12.13 2.64
N MET A 299 6.77 12.07 1.66
CA MET A 299 5.59 11.23 1.76
C MET A 299 5.36 10.50 0.45
N LEU A 300 4.89 9.27 0.55
CA LEU A 300 4.53 8.50 -0.62
C LEU A 300 3.36 7.59 -0.27
N SER A 301 2.51 7.29 -1.24
CA SER A 301 1.40 6.38 -1.00
C SER A 301 0.86 5.80 -2.30
N ASN A 302 0.33 4.58 -2.20
CA ASN A 302 -0.50 3.95 -3.21
C ASN A 302 -1.86 3.61 -2.59
N PRO A 303 -2.72 4.62 -2.37
CA PRO A 303 -3.99 4.43 -1.68
C PRO A 303 -4.97 3.57 -2.52
N PRO A 304 -5.93 2.90 -1.88
CA PRO A 304 -6.86 2.00 -2.56
C PRO A 304 -7.68 2.71 -3.67
N TYR A 305 -7.84 2.03 -4.81
CA TYR A 305 -8.47 2.61 -6.00
C TYR A 305 -10.00 2.46 -5.97
N GLY A 306 -10.72 3.58 -6.00
CA GLY A 306 -12.19 3.57 -6.13
C GLY A 306 -12.91 2.83 -4.99
N LYS A 307 -12.25 2.67 -3.84
CA LYS A 307 -12.87 2.08 -2.65
C LYS A 307 -13.75 3.10 -1.95
N SER A 308 -14.88 2.59 -1.46
CA SER A 308 -15.76 3.35 -0.61
C SER A 308 -15.08 3.66 0.72
N TRP A 309 -15.13 4.93 1.13
CA TRP A 309 -14.74 5.40 2.46
C TRP A 309 -15.98 5.78 3.29
N LYS A 310 -17.15 5.23 2.96
CA LYS A 310 -18.42 5.53 3.63
C LYS A 310 -18.36 5.31 5.15
N THR A 311 -17.72 4.22 5.58
CA THR A 311 -17.53 3.92 7.02
C THR A 311 -16.73 5.01 7.71
N ASP A 312 -15.63 5.47 7.09
CA ASP A 312 -14.82 6.56 7.62
C ASP A 312 -15.60 7.88 7.66
N GLN A 313 -16.30 8.19 6.57
CA GLN A 313 -17.16 9.36 6.49
C GLN A 313 -18.21 9.37 7.60
N ASP A 314 -18.82 8.22 7.91
CA ASP A 314 -19.82 8.10 8.99
C ASP A 314 -19.18 8.26 10.38
N ARG A 315 -18.00 7.67 10.61
CA ARG A 315 -17.23 7.86 11.85
C ARG A 315 -16.83 9.32 12.07
N LEU A 316 -16.58 10.07 10.99
CA LEU A 316 -16.29 11.51 11.00
C LEU A 316 -17.54 12.40 11.10
N GLY A 317 -18.72 11.83 11.39
CA GLY A 317 -19.98 12.57 11.59
C GLY A 317 -20.90 12.62 10.37
N GLY A 318 -20.51 11.99 9.25
CA GLY A 318 -21.24 11.95 7.99
C GLY A 318 -20.94 13.15 7.08
N ALA A 319 -21.23 13.00 5.78
CA ALA A 319 -20.80 13.93 4.71
C ALA A 319 -21.01 15.44 4.97
N LYS A 320 -22.01 15.83 5.76
CA LYS A 320 -22.36 17.25 6.03
C LYS A 320 -21.85 17.79 7.36
N LYS A 321 -21.23 16.95 8.20
CA LYS A 321 -20.81 17.32 9.57
C LYS A 321 -19.33 17.07 9.83
N ILE A 322 -18.57 16.68 8.81
CA ILE A 322 -17.11 16.59 8.90
C ILE A 322 -16.58 18.00 9.17
N ILE A 323 -15.83 18.14 10.26
CA ILE A 323 -15.13 19.37 10.66
C ILE A 323 -13.61 19.15 10.78
N ASP A 324 -13.14 17.99 10.33
CA ASP A 324 -11.73 17.62 10.38
C ASP A 324 -10.91 18.60 9.51
N PRO A 325 -9.88 19.27 10.07
CA PRO A 325 -9.11 20.29 9.37
C PRO A 325 -8.30 19.75 8.19
N ARG A 326 -8.14 18.42 8.07
CA ARG A 326 -7.55 17.78 6.89
C ARG A 326 -8.48 17.85 5.67
N PHE A 327 -9.79 17.99 5.90
CA PHE A 327 -10.83 17.87 4.87
C PHE A 327 -11.69 19.13 4.72
N ILE A 328 -11.75 19.97 5.76
CA ILE A 328 -12.35 21.31 5.73
C ILE A 328 -11.21 22.31 5.91
N VAL A 329 -10.92 23.09 4.87
CA VAL A 329 -9.74 23.95 4.81
C VAL A 329 -10.14 25.40 4.57
N THR A 330 -9.22 26.33 4.80
CA THR A 330 -9.40 27.72 4.35
C THR A 330 -8.83 27.88 2.94
N HIS A 331 -9.63 28.36 2.00
CA HIS A 331 -9.20 28.59 0.62
C HIS A 331 -10.00 29.68 -0.09
N GLY A 332 -9.33 30.58 -0.82
CA GLY A 332 -10.01 31.60 -1.63
C GLY A 332 -10.88 32.58 -0.83
N GLY A 333 -10.59 32.77 0.47
CA GLY A 333 -11.39 33.59 1.39
C GLY A 333 -12.56 32.84 2.05
N ASP A 334 -12.76 31.56 1.75
CA ASP A 334 -13.74 30.69 2.38
C ASP A 334 -13.06 29.87 3.51
N PRO A 335 -13.41 30.08 4.79
CA PRO A 335 -12.83 29.33 5.91
C PRO A 335 -13.35 27.89 6.00
N ASP A 336 -14.50 27.59 5.38
CA ASP A 336 -15.20 26.30 5.45
C ASP A 336 -15.13 25.54 4.11
N TYR A 337 -14.06 25.75 3.34
CA TYR A 337 -13.90 25.17 2.02
C TYR A 337 -13.79 23.64 2.10
N SER A 338 -14.84 22.94 1.65
CA SER A 338 -14.94 21.49 1.79
C SER A 338 -14.25 20.74 0.65
N LEU A 339 -13.33 19.84 1.02
CA LEU A 339 -12.65 18.89 0.14
C LEU A 339 -13.32 17.50 0.14
N VAL A 340 -14.38 17.32 0.94
CA VAL A 340 -15.04 16.02 1.17
C VAL A 340 -15.59 15.45 -0.13
N THR A 341 -14.99 14.35 -0.61
CA THR A 341 -15.41 13.66 -1.83
C THR A 341 -16.66 12.80 -1.64
N ARG A 342 -17.20 12.27 -2.74
CA ARG A 342 -18.23 11.22 -2.66
C ARG A 342 -17.71 10.02 -1.85
N SER A 343 -18.59 9.40 -1.08
CA SER A 343 -18.22 8.26 -0.23
C SER A 343 -17.77 7.03 -1.00
N SER A 344 -18.10 6.92 -2.29
CA SER A 344 -17.70 5.78 -3.14
C SER A 344 -16.25 5.84 -3.63
N ASP A 345 -15.52 6.94 -3.38
CA ASP A 345 -14.13 7.08 -3.79
C ASP A 345 -13.33 7.93 -2.80
N GLY A 346 -12.53 7.26 -1.97
CA GLY A 346 -11.70 7.89 -0.93
C GLY A 346 -10.33 8.38 -1.41
N GLN A 347 -9.95 8.18 -2.68
CA GLN A 347 -8.55 8.35 -3.10
C GLN A 347 -8.00 9.78 -2.87
N LEU A 348 -8.78 10.82 -3.16
CA LEU A 348 -8.36 12.21 -2.90
C LEU A 348 -8.37 12.55 -1.40
N MET A 349 -9.13 11.83 -0.57
CA MET A 349 -9.11 12.01 0.88
C MET A 349 -7.78 11.55 1.49
N PHE A 350 -7.20 10.46 0.96
CA PHE A 350 -5.84 10.05 1.34
C PHE A 350 -4.80 11.10 0.94
N LEU A 351 -4.90 11.67 -0.26
CA LEU A 351 -3.97 12.73 -0.67
C LEU A 351 -4.16 14.01 0.16
N ALA A 352 -5.40 14.38 0.53
CA ALA A 352 -5.66 15.48 1.46
C ALA A 352 -4.99 15.25 2.83
N ASN A 353 -5.04 14.01 3.35
CA ASN A 353 -4.33 13.63 4.55
C ASN A 353 -2.81 13.83 4.43
N LEU A 354 -2.19 13.43 3.32
CA LEU A 354 -0.76 13.68 3.10
C LEU A 354 -0.43 15.18 3.04
N ILE A 355 -1.21 15.95 2.28
CA ILE A 355 -1.00 17.41 2.13
C ILE A 355 -1.14 18.13 3.48
N SER A 356 -2.06 17.70 4.34
CA SER A 356 -2.25 18.28 5.68
C SER A 356 -1.04 18.10 6.61
N LYS A 357 -0.14 17.16 6.29
CA LYS A 357 1.04 16.81 7.08
C LYS A 357 2.35 17.33 6.46
N MET A 358 2.26 18.25 5.48
CA MET A 358 3.44 18.89 4.90
C MET A 358 4.05 19.91 5.86
N LYS A 359 5.36 19.84 6.05
CA LYS A 359 6.13 20.87 6.75
C LYS A 359 6.04 22.20 6.02
N GLN A 360 5.57 23.23 6.72
CA GLN A 360 5.39 24.57 6.14
C GLN A 360 6.58 25.51 6.37
N HIS A 361 7.40 25.26 7.40
CA HIS A 361 8.40 26.21 7.89
C HIS A 361 9.86 25.79 7.67
N THR A 362 10.11 24.80 6.81
CA THR A 362 11.47 24.37 6.44
C THR A 362 11.86 24.88 5.05
N ALA A 363 13.16 24.95 4.79
CA ALA A 363 13.68 25.35 3.48
C ALA A 363 13.27 24.36 2.37
N LEU A 364 13.31 23.05 2.66
CA LEU A 364 12.90 22.00 1.73
C LEU A 364 11.38 21.80 1.66
N GLY A 365 10.63 22.26 2.66
CA GLY A 365 9.21 21.96 2.80
C GLY A 365 8.98 20.45 2.83
N SER A 366 7.99 20.01 2.06
CA SER A 366 7.71 18.60 1.83
C SER A 366 7.57 18.27 0.34
N ARG A 367 7.82 17.00 0.01
CA ARG A 367 7.54 16.43 -1.31
C ARG A 367 6.73 15.14 -1.16
N ILE A 368 5.74 14.97 -2.03
CA ILE A 368 4.82 13.82 -2.02
C ILE A 368 4.83 13.16 -3.40
N ALA A 369 4.90 11.83 -3.45
CA ALA A 369 4.62 11.04 -4.63
C ALA A 369 3.45 10.08 -4.35
N SER A 370 2.30 10.28 -4.99
CA SER A 370 1.09 9.47 -4.76
C SER A 370 0.61 8.82 -6.04
N VAL A 371 0.20 7.54 -5.98
CA VAL A 371 -0.39 6.85 -7.13
C VAL A 371 -1.90 7.07 -7.17
N HIS A 372 -2.41 7.41 -8.35
CA HIS A 372 -3.83 7.65 -8.60
C HIS A 372 -4.33 6.86 -9.81
N ASN A 373 -5.62 6.54 -9.83
CA ASN A 373 -6.28 6.07 -11.04
C ASN A 373 -6.84 7.29 -11.82
N GLY A 374 -7.54 7.03 -12.93
CA GLY A 374 -8.16 8.10 -13.72
C GLY A 374 -9.22 8.94 -12.97
N SER A 375 -9.90 8.42 -11.95
CA SER A 375 -11.04 9.12 -11.33
C SER A 375 -10.60 10.43 -10.66
N SER A 376 -9.43 10.43 -10.03
CA SER A 376 -8.83 11.59 -9.37
C SER A 376 -8.65 12.80 -10.31
N LEU A 377 -8.45 12.56 -11.61
CA LEU A 377 -8.18 13.62 -12.60
C LEU A 377 -9.42 14.40 -13.04
N PHE A 378 -10.58 13.74 -13.19
CA PHE A 378 -11.73 14.33 -13.89
C PHE A 378 -13.09 14.14 -13.23
N THR A 379 -13.20 13.33 -12.17
CA THR A 379 -14.51 13.12 -11.52
C THR A 379 -14.89 14.28 -10.62
N GLY A 380 -16.20 14.49 -10.43
CA GLY A 380 -16.77 15.55 -9.60
C GLY A 380 -17.16 16.80 -10.39
N ASP A 381 -18.41 17.25 -10.23
CA ASP A 381 -18.90 18.48 -10.86
C ASP A 381 -18.34 19.73 -10.16
N ALA A 382 -18.59 20.91 -10.74
CA ALA A 382 -18.22 22.17 -10.13
C ALA A 382 -18.84 22.30 -8.72
N GLY A 383 -18.01 22.62 -7.73
CA GLY A 383 -18.42 22.74 -6.32
C GLY A 383 -18.47 21.42 -5.54
N GLN A 384 -18.21 20.27 -6.16
CA GLN A 384 -18.04 19.00 -5.45
C GLN A 384 -16.61 18.83 -4.92
N GLY A 385 -16.43 18.01 -3.89
CA GLY A 385 -15.16 17.83 -3.19
C GLY A 385 -13.98 17.49 -4.09
N GLU A 386 -14.16 16.67 -5.12
CA GLU A 386 -13.08 16.30 -6.05
C GLU A 386 -12.62 17.50 -6.90
N SER A 387 -13.56 18.31 -7.38
CA SER A 387 -13.24 19.55 -8.12
C SER A 387 -12.66 20.61 -7.19
N ASN A 388 -13.17 20.70 -5.97
CA ASN A 388 -12.66 21.61 -4.95
C ASN A 388 -11.22 21.25 -4.55
N PHE A 389 -10.94 19.96 -4.35
CA PHE A 389 -9.60 19.46 -4.07
C PHE A 389 -8.61 19.81 -5.18
N ARG A 390 -8.96 19.54 -6.44
CA ARG A 390 -8.10 19.89 -7.60
C ARG A 390 -7.87 21.39 -7.67
N ARG A 391 -8.90 22.21 -7.45
CA ARG A 391 -8.76 23.67 -7.42
C ARG A 391 -7.81 24.11 -6.31
N TRP A 392 -8.01 23.58 -5.10
CA TRP A 392 -7.21 23.91 -3.92
C TRP A 392 -5.73 23.61 -4.11
N ILE A 393 -5.37 22.40 -4.54
CA ILE A 393 -3.96 22.02 -4.73
C ILE A 393 -3.29 22.80 -5.88
N ILE A 394 -4.05 23.13 -6.93
CA ILE A 394 -3.55 23.89 -8.10
C ILE A 394 -3.37 25.37 -7.76
N GLU A 395 -4.35 26.00 -7.10
CA GLU A 395 -4.31 27.43 -6.76
C GLU A 395 -3.30 27.74 -5.63
N ASN A 396 -3.00 26.77 -4.76
CA ASN A 396 -1.88 26.87 -3.82
C ASN A 396 -0.51 26.55 -4.46
N ASP A 397 -0.49 26.23 -5.76
CA ASP A 397 0.71 25.92 -6.54
C ASP A 397 1.54 24.76 -5.97
N TRP A 398 0.88 23.72 -5.45
CA TRP A 398 1.55 22.55 -4.88
C TRP A 398 1.67 21.37 -5.86
N LEU A 399 0.69 21.19 -6.74
CA LEU A 399 0.73 20.12 -7.75
C LEU A 399 1.84 20.42 -8.77
N GLU A 400 2.91 19.64 -8.78
CA GLU A 400 4.11 19.92 -9.57
C GLU A 400 4.11 19.16 -10.90
N ALA A 401 3.79 17.87 -10.87
CA ALA A 401 3.69 17.06 -12.08
C ALA A 401 2.66 15.92 -11.96
N ILE A 402 2.15 15.47 -13.10
CA ILE A 402 1.38 14.23 -13.23
C ILE A 402 2.06 13.38 -14.31
N VAL A 403 2.46 12.17 -13.93
CA VAL A 403 3.10 11.19 -14.82
C VAL A 403 2.12 10.07 -15.11
N ALA A 404 1.67 9.91 -16.35
CA ALA A 404 0.86 8.77 -16.78
C ALA A 404 1.75 7.53 -16.97
N LEU A 405 1.42 6.45 -16.26
CA LEU A 405 2.21 5.22 -16.24
C LEU A 405 1.77 4.21 -17.32
N PRO A 406 2.64 3.26 -17.69
CA PRO A 406 2.27 2.14 -18.55
C PRO A 406 1.06 1.35 -18.03
N LEU A 407 0.20 0.92 -18.97
CA LEU A 407 -0.86 -0.03 -18.66
C LEU A 407 -0.26 -1.37 -18.25
N LYS A 408 -0.96 -2.15 -17.41
CA LYS A 408 -0.50 -3.47 -16.93
C LYS A 408 0.86 -3.43 -16.22
N MET A 409 1.18 -2.31 -15.56
CA MET A 409 2.34 -2.19 -14.68
C MET A 409 2.05 -2.70 -13.25
N PHE A 410 0.79 -2.74 -12.84
CA PHE A 410 0.34 -3.17 -11.50
C PHE A 410 -0.20 -4.61 -11.52
N TYR A 411 -0.01 -5.34 -10.42
CA TYR A 411 -0.36 -6.76 -10.30
C TYR A 411 -1.85 -7.06 -10.42
N ASN A 412 -2.70 -6.12 -9.99
CA ASN A 412 -4.15 -6.34 -9.87
C ASN A 412 -4.98 -5.61 -10.92
N THR A 413 -4.36 -4.78 -11.76
CA THR A 413 -5.15 -3.90 -12.61
C THR A 413 -4.44 -3.51 -13.90
N GLY A 414 -5.19 -3.57 -15.00
CA GLY A 414 -4.81 -3.03 -16.29
C GLY A 414 -5.27 -1.58 -16.51
N ILE A 415 -5.80 -0.89 -15.48
CA ILE A 415 -6.27 0.49 -15.62
C ILE A 415 -5.13 1.47 -15.82
N ALA A 416 -5.45 2.64 -16.38
CA ALA A 416 -4.53 3.77 -16.41
C ALA A 416 -4.28 4.29 -14.99
N THR A 417 -3.01 4.39 -14.64
CA THR A 417 -2.53 4.89 -13.34
C THR A 417 -1.57 6.06 -13.56
N TYR A 418 -1.44 6.90 -12.54
CA TYR A 418 -0.68 8.14 -12.60
C TYR A 418 0.10 8.33 -11.30
N VAL A 419 1.33 8.84 -11.39
CA VAL A 419 2.04 9.40 -10.23
C VAL A 419 1.79 10.90 -10.19
N TRP A 420 1.22 11.36 -9.09
CA TRP A 420 1.12 12.78 -8.77
C TRP A 420 2.33 13.17 -7.93
N VAL A 421 3.05 14.19 -8.38
CA VAL A 421 4.18 14.78 -7.66
C VAL A 421 3.72 16.12 -7.09
N ILE A 422 3.79 16.26 -5.77
CA ILE A 422 3.36 17.45 -5.04
C ILE A 422 4.57 18.01 -4.29
N SER A 423 4.73 19.34 -4.30
CA SER A 423 5.71 20.02 -3.46
C SER A 423 5.22 21.41 -3.10
N ASN A 424 5.40 21.79 -1.82
CA ASN A 424 5.21 23.18 -1.37
C ASN A 424 6.49 24.04 -1.52
N ARG A 425 7.51 23.53 -2.23
CA ARG A 425 8.77 24.21 -2.58
C ARG A 425 9.15 23.95 -4.03
N LYS A 426 8.26 24.34 -4.94
CA LYS A 426 8.55 24.29 -6.38
C LYS A 426 9.77 25.13 -6.73
N GLU A 427 10.58 24.60 -7.64
CA GLU A 427 11.61 25.35 -8.34
C GLU A 427 11.02 26.57 -9.06
N GLU A 428 11.74 27.69 -9.10
CA GLU A 428 11.24 28.98 -9.61
C GLU A 428 10.59 28.88 -11.00
N ARG A 429 11.24 28.18 -11.94
CA ARG A 429 10.72 28.01 -13.31
C ARG A 429 9.38 27.26 -13.40
N ARG A 430 9.03 26.47 -12.37
CA ARG A 430 7.83 25.63 -12.27
C ARG A 430 6.65 26.33 -11.59
N LYS A 431 6.87 27.48 -10.96
CA LYS A 431 5.80 28.21 -10.26
C LYS A 431 4.67 28.58 -11.21
N GLY A 432 3.43 28.38 -10.76
CA GLY A 432 2.20 28.59 -11.52
C GLY A 432 1.99 27.61 -12.68
N LYS A 433 2.74 26.49 -12.72
CA LYS A 433 2.69 25.50 -13.79
C LYS A 433 2.57 24.08 -13.23
N VAL A 434 1.92 23.22 -14.02
CA VAL A 434 1.87 21.76 -13.80
C VAL A 434 2.46 21.07 -15.03
N GLN A 435 3.40 20.16 -14.82
CA GLN A 435 3.96 19.34 -15.90
C GLN A 435 3.14 18.05 -16.09
N LEU A 436 2.74 17.76 -17.33
CA LEU A 436 2.13 16.49 -17.70
C LEU A 436 3.15 15.67 -18.49
N ILE A 437 3.41 14.44 -18.04
CA ILE A 437 4.34 13.51 -18.67
C ILE A 437 3.58 12.24 -19.06
N ASN A 438 3.57 11.90 -20.34
CA ASN A 438 2.97 10.66 -20.83
C ASN A 438 4.05 9.58 -21.00
N ALA A 439 4.17 8.71 -20.01
CA ALA A 439 5.12 7.59 -19.99
C ALA A 439 4.45 6.23 -20.29
N VAL A 440 3.24 6.22 -20.87
CA VAL A 440 2.46 4.99 -21.11
C VAL A 440 3.21 3.97 -21.97
N ASP A 441 4.03 4.43 -22.90
CA ASP A 441 4.80 3.57 -23.82
C ASP A 441 6.24 3.30 -23.35
N TRP A 442 6.65 3.79 -22.17
CA TRP A 442 8.03 3.67 -21.67
C TRP A 442 8.12 2.49 -20.71
N CYS A 443 8.13 1.29 -21.28
CA CYS A 443 8.14 0.06 -20.53
C CYS A 443 8.81 -1.09 -21.29
N THR A 444 9.26 -2.08 -20.52
CA THR A 444 9.77 -3.35 -21.01
C THR A 444 8.77 -4.48 -20.69
N PRO A 445 8.41 -5.34 -21.66
CA PRO A 445 7.54 -6.50 -21.40
C PRO A 445 8.19 -7.52 -20.48
N LEU A 446 7.41 -8.08 -19.56
CA LEU A 446 7.86 -9.18 -18.71
C LEU A 446 7.88 -10.50 -19.49
N ARG A 447 8.86 -11.36 -19.18
CA ARG A 447 8.94 -12.72 -19.74
C ARG A 447 7.72 -13.58 -19.38
N LYS A 448 7.18 -13.38 -18.18
CA LYS A 448 5.96 -14.03 -17.67
C LYS A 448 5.18 -12.99 -16.88
N ASN A 449 3.88 -12.91 -17.11
CA ASN A 449 3.01 -12.02 -16.36
C ASN A 449 2.94 -12.44 -14.88
N LEU A 450 2.83 -11.44 -14.01
CA LEU A 450 2.58 -11.59 -12.57
C LEU A 450 1.19 -11.01 -12.28
N GLY A 451 0.16 -11.85 -12.33
CA GLY A 451 -1.23 -11.39 -12.36
C GLY A 451 -1.52 -10.56 -13.62
N GLU A 452 -2.07 -9.36 -13.45
CA GLU A 452 -2.28 -8.38 -14.52
C GLU A 452 -0.98 -7.64 -14.92
N LYS A 453 0.10 -7.73 -14.11
CA LYS A 453 1.37 -7.08 -14.44
C LYS A 453 2.04 -7.83 -15.61
N GLY A 454 2.11 -7.17 -16.76
CA GLY A 454 2.75 -7.70 -17.97
C GLY A 454 3.94 -6.86 -18.44
N VAL A 455 4.16 -5.70 -17.84
CA VAL A 455 5.28 -4.80 -18.18
C VAL A 455 5.93 -4.25 -16.91
N GLU A 456 7.17 -3.80 -17.04
CA GLU A 456 7.90 -3.06 -16.03
C GLU A 456 8.47 -1.75 -16.59
N ILE A 457 8.68 -0.77 -15.72
CA ILE A 457 9.53 0.38 -16.04
C ILE A 457 10.97 -0.02 -15.73
N SER A 458 11.79 -0.19 -16.77
CA SER A 458 13.22 -0.47 -16.61
C SER A 458 13.94 0.76 -16.04
N ASP A 459 15.18 0.59 -15.54
CA ASP A 459 15.98 1.73 -15.08
C ASP A 459 16.17 2.78 -16.19
N ALA A 460 16.34 2.35 -17.45
CA ALA A 460 16.44 3.25 -18.61
C ALA A 460 15.13 4.00 -18.90
N ASP A 461 13.98 3.34 -18.75
CA ASP A 461 12.68 3.98 -18.89
C ASP A 461 12.44 4.99 -17.76
N ALA A 462 12.82 4.64 -16.52
CA ALA A 462 12.76 5.56 -15.39
C ALA A 462 13.69 6.77 -15.59
N ASP A 463 14.91 6.56 -16.08
CA ASP A 463 15.85 7.64 -16.44
C ASP A 463 15.23 8.58 -17.48
N ARG A 464 14.51 8.04 -18.47
CA ARG A 464 13.79 8.83 -19.47
C ARG A 464 12.67 9.68 -18.85
N VAL A 465 11.90 9.12 -17.91
CA VAL A 465 10.91 9.89 -17.14
C VAL A 465 11.58 11.01 -16.37
N LEU A 466 12.66 10.71 -15.64
CA LEU A 466 13.38 11.67 -14.81
C LEU A 466 14.04 12.78 -15.65
N ALA A 467 14.63 12.44 -16.79
CA ALA A 467 15.19 13.41 -17.73
C ALA A 467 14.11 14.34 -18.27
N THR A 468 12.95 13.81 -18.68
CA THR A 468 11.81 14.61 -19.15
C THR A 468 11.27 15.51 -18.04
N TYR A 469 11.13 14.97 -16.83
CA TYR A 469 10.71 15.71 -15.66
C TYR A 469 11.69 16.86 -15.38
N LYS A 470 13.00 16.61 -15.31
CA LYS A 470 14.04 17.62 -15.05
C LYS A 470 14.13 18.67 -16.16
N ALA A 471 13.99 18.28 -17.43
CA ALA A 471 14.03 19.20 -18.57
C ALA A 471 12.86 20.20 -18.56
N PHE A 472 11.67 19.81 -18.09
CA PHE A 472 10.48 20.66 -17.94
C PHE A 472 10.09 21.40 -19.24
N ASP A 473 10.30 22.72 -19.32
CA ASP A 473 10.01 23.58 -20.47
C ASP A 473 11.06 23.48 -21.58
N GLN A 474 12.20 22.86 -21.29
CA GLN A 474 13.26 22.52 -22.24
C GLN A 474 13.16 21.06 -22.72
N ALA A 475 12.11 20.34 -22.34
CA ALA A 475 11.87 19.01 -22.88
C ALA A 475 11.52 19.14 -24.37
N ASP A 476 12.53 19.11 -25.24
CA ASP A 476 12.37 19.04 -26.69
C ASP A 476 11.58 17.78 -27.04
N ASP A 477 10.47 17.94 -27.75
CA ASP A 477 9.97 16.86 -28.59
C ASP A 477 9.54 17.39 -29.96
N PRO A 478 10.45 17.39 -30.95
CA PRO A 478 10.14 17.77 -32.32
C PRO A 478 9.21 16.78 -33.05
N ILE A 479 8.89 15.61 -32.47
CA ILE A 479 8.21 14.53 -33.19
C ILE A 479 6.96 14.01 -32.46
N THR A 480 6.83 14.15 -31.14
CA THR A 480 5.64 13.66 -30.43
C THR A 480 5.14 14.58 -29.31
N ARG A 481 3.84 14.88 -29.28
CA ARG A 481 3.18 15.64 -28.20
C ARG A 481 3.10 14.82 -26.89
N ARG A 482 4.25 14.44 -26.28
CA ARG A 482 4.33 13.48 -25.15
C ARG A 482 4.56 14.11 -23.78
N SER A 483 5.03 15.35 -23.72
CA SER A 483 4.99 16.16 -22.49
C SER A 483 4.35 17.51 -22.80
N SER A 484 3.58 18.03 -21.85
CA SER A 484 2.98 19.36 -21.96
C SER A 484 3.05 20.07 -20.62
N THR A 485 3.35 21.37 -20.68
CA THR A 485 3.34 22.26 -19.52
C THR A 485 2.10 23.11 -19.59
N VAL A 486 1.26 23.01 -18.56
CA VAL A 486 0.04 23.82 -18.44
C VAL A 486 0.36 25.01 -17.55
N SER A 487 0.29 26.22 -18.11
CA SER A 487 0.38 27.46 -17.34
C SER A 487 -0.98 27.80 -16.74
N ILE A 488 -1.02 28.08 -15.44
CA ILE A 488 -2.24 28.44 -14.73
C ILE A 488 -2.22 29.95 -14.52
N SER A 489 -3.04 30.68 -15.27
CA SER A 489 -3.28 32.10 -15.00
C SER A 489 -4.37 32.23 -13.94
N ALA A 490 -3.99 32.54 -12.70
CA ALA A 490 -4.93 32.89 -11.65
C ALA A 490 -5.50 34.31 -11.89
N THR A 491 -6.44 34.43 -12.83
CA THR A 491 -7.34 35.59 -12.88
C THR A 491 -8.73 35.14 -12.43
N PRO A 492 -9.35 35.77 -11.42
CA PRO A 492 -10.70 35.44 -11.02
C PRO A 492 -11.65 35.88 -12.13
N ARG A 493 -12.06 34.94 -12.99
CA ARG A 493 -13.20 35.16 -13.91
C ARG A 493 -14.42 34.47 -13.33
N SER A 494 -15.50 35.24 -13.25
CA SER A 494 -16.86 34.88 -12.87
C SER A 494 -17.33 33.53 -13.45
N PRO A 495 -18.26 32.82 -12.78
CA PRO A 495 -18.54 31.42 -13.02
C PRO A 495 -19.32 31.23 -14.32
N SER A 496 -18.60 30.96 -15.41
CA SER A 496 -19.17 30.31 -16.59
C SER A 496 -18.10 29.46 -17.27
N ASN A 497 -18.19 28.15 -17.04
CA ASN A 497 -17.59 27.06 -17.82
C ASN A 497 -16.07 27.12 -18.09
N ALA A 498 -15.28 26.60 -17.15
CA ALA A 498 -13.95 26.07 -17.45
C ALA A 498 -14.10 24.62 -17.95
N HIS A 499 -14.23 24.42 -19.26
CA HIS A 499 -14.00 23.11 -19.87
C HIS A 499 -12.49 22.92 -20.06
N CYS A 500 -11.91 21.97 -19.33
CA CYS A 500 -10.60 21.43 -19.67
C CYS A 500 -10.77 20.62 -20.97
N ALA A 501 -10.42 21.22 -22.10
CA ALA A 501 -10.58 20.58 -23.41
C ALA A 501 -9.64 19.37 -23.51
N SER A 502 -10.23 18.18 -23.61
CA SER A 502 -9.52 16.95 -23.96
C SER A 502 -8.86 17.10 -25.35
N ARG A 503 -7.53 17.20 -25.37
CA ARG A 503 -6.75 16.99 -26.59
C ARG A 503 -6.07 15.63 -26.53
N ALA A 504 -6.85 14.59 -26.82
CA ALA A 504 -6.36 13.33 -27.34
C ALA A 504 -7.06 13.09 -28.69
N SER A 505 -6.27 13.04 -29.75
CA SER A 505 -6.67 13.00 -31.16
C SER A 505 -7.48 11.76 -31.55
N ARG A 506 -8.61 11.96 -32.25
CA ARG A 506 -9.27 10.93 -33.10
C ARG A 506 -8.90 11.16 -34.58
N PRO A 507 -8.83 10.11 -35.43
CA PRO A 507 -8.49 10.28 -36.84
C PRO A 507 -9.66 10.88 -37.64
N THR A 508 -9.29 11.70 -38.62
CA THR A 508 -10.15 12.46 -39.53
C THR A 508 -10.91 11.59 -40.53
N ALA A 509 -12.19 11.88 -40.75
CA ALA A 509 -12.95 11.45 -41.93
C ALA A 509 -13.41 12.69 -42.73
N SER A 510 -13.32 12.57 -44.06
CA SER A 510 -13.47 13.59 -45.09
C SER A 510 -14.86 14.24 -45.20
N THR A 511 -14.85 15.55 -45.51
CA THR A 511 -15.93 16.43 -46.05
C THR A 511 -16.66 15.84 -47.27
N ARG A 512 -17.95 16.09 -47.64
CA ARG A 512 -18.79 17.32 -47.84
C ARG A 512 -20.21 16.85 -48.39
N PRO A 513 -21.21 17.67 -48.83
CA PRO A 513 -22.04 18.76 -48.27
C PRO A 513 -23.60 18.50 -48.35
N PRO A 514 -24.50 19.47 -48.01
CA PRO A 514 -25.90 19.21 -47.59
C PRO A 514 -27.03 19.68 -48.55
N ARG A 515 -28.27 19.18 -48.34
CA ARG A 515 -29.60 19.73 -48.77
C ARG A 515 -30.70 19.05 -47.91
N SER A 516 -31.92 19.54 -47.67
CA SER A 516 -32.55 20.85 -47.52
C SER A 516 -34.00 20.59 -47.05
N ARG A 517 -34.48 21.40 -46.10
CA ARG A 517 -35.87 21.85 -45.85
C ARG A 517 -37.09 20.90 -45.82
N SER A 518 -37.89 21.17 -44.77
CA SER A 518 -39.35 21.45 -44.73
C SER A 518 -40.13 20.39 -43.94
N SER A 519 -41.24 20.65 -43.26
CA SER A 519 -41.91 21.79 -42.61
C SER A 519 -43.29 21.25 -42.17
N LYS A 520 -43.94 21.93 -41.21
CA LYS A 520 -45.39 21.87 -40.90
C LYS A 520 -45.84 20.64 -40.07
N LYS A 521 -46.79 20.74 -39.14
CA LYS A 521 -47.54 21.87 -38.52
C LYS A 521 -48.39 21.28 -37.38
N THR A 522 -48.62 22.12 -36.36
CA THR A 522 -49.83 22.27 -35.51
C THR A 522 -50.39 21.06 -34.74
N ALA A 523 -50.42 21.09 -33.40
CA ALA A 523 -51.43 21.74 -32.52
C ALA A 523 -52.71 20.89 -32.41
N SER A 524 -53.45 20.75 -31.30
CA SER A 524 -53.49 21.41 -30.00
C SER A 524 -54.59 20.69 -29.17
N VAL A 525 -54.44 20.57 -27.83
CA VAL A 525 -55.48 20.89 -26.80
C VAL A 525 -56.71 19.92 -26.77
N MET A 526 -57.33 19.45 -25.67
CA MET A 526 -57.55 19.90 -24.30
C MET A 526 -58.15 18.77 -23.43
N LYS A 527 -57.90 18.83 -22.10
CA LYS A 527 -58.82 18.61 -20.94
C LYS A 527 -59.74 17.36 -20.91
N ARG A 528 -59.48 16.39 -20.00
CA ARG A 528 -59.99 16.25 -18.58
C ARG A 528 -61.43 15.68 -18.49
N PRO A 529 -61.94 15.20 -17.32
CA PRO A 529 -61.40 14.32 -16.25
C PRO A 529 -62.47 13.30 -15.70
N ARG A 530 -62.15 12.62 -14.58
CA ARG A 530 -63.04 11.86 -13.63
C ARG A 530 -63.50 10.46 -14.10
N ARG A 531 -63.73 9.44 -13.26
CA ARG A 531 -63.64 9.16 -11.80
C ARG A 531 -63.90 7.64 -11.64
N SER A 532 -63.29 7.01 -10.62
CA SER A 532 -63.80 5.84 -9.82
C SER A 532 -64.14 4.53 -10.58
N SER A 533 -63.92 3.31 -10.11
CA SER A 533 -63.90 2.73 -8.76
C SER A 533 -63.45 1.26 -8.84
N ARG A 534 -62.80 0.80 -7.76
CA ARG A 534 -62.87 -0.53 -7.09
C ARG A 534 -62.56 -1.85 -7.85
N ARG A 535 -61.47 -2.46 -7.36
CA ARG A 535 -61.29 -3.82 -6.78
C ARG A 535 -61.25 -5.08 -7.68
N CYS A 536 -60.05 -5.70 -7.60
CA CYS A 536 -59.73 -7.12 -7.38
C CYS A 536 -60.25 -8.21 -8.33
N CYS A 537 -59.30 -8.85 -9.03
CA CYS A 537 -59.24 -10.30 -9.22
C CYS A 537 -57.77 -10.76 -9.33
N ARG A 538 -57.49 -11.97 -8.83
CA ARG A 538 -56.18 -12.58 -8.55
C ARG A 538 -55.60 -13.37 -9.75
N SER A 539 -54.25 -13.29 -9.92
CA SER A 539 -53.25 -14.34 -10.30
C SER A 539 -53.39 -15.12 -11.64
N PRO A 540 -52.41 -15.93 -12.13
CA PRO A 540 -51.08 -16.28 -11.59
C PRO A 540 -49.91 -16.47 -12.64
N TYR A 541 -48.73 -16.76 -12.08
CA TYR A 541 -47.65 -17.66 -12.57
C TYR A 541 -46.25 -17.13 -12.92
N ARG A 542 -45.33 -17.93 -12.37
CA ARG A 542 -43.88 -17.93 -12.19
C ARG A 542 -43.37 -19.27 -12.75
N LEU A 543 -42.04 -19.43 -12.89
CA LEU A 543 -41.19 -20.65 -12.87
C LEU A 543 -40.23 -20.67 -14.09
N THR A 544 -38.90 -20.51 -13.97
CA THR A 544 -37.76 -21.26 -13.35
C THR A 544 -37.12 -22.36 -14.21
N ARG A 545 -35.77 -22.27 -14.27
CA ARG A 545 -34.69 -23.29 -14.33
C ARG A 545 -35.03 -24.77 -14.59
N CYS A 546 -34.15 -25.43 -15.36
CA CYS A 546 -33.72 -26.82 -15.13
C CYS A 546 -32.22 -27.00 -15.46
N ALA A 547 -31.57 -27.93 -14.74
CA ALA A 547 -30.18 -28.35 -14.88
C ALA A 547 -30.09 -29.89 -14.86
N GLY A 548 -29.10 -30.45 -15.57
CA GLY A 548 -28.32 -31.64 -15.16
C GLY A 548 -28.71 -33.04 -15.69
N GLY A 549 -27.69 -33.80 -16.13
CA GLY A 549 -27.73 -35.28 -16.12
C GLY A 549 -26.89 -36.02 -17.20
N THR A 550 -25.81 -36.68 -16.77
CA THR A 550 -24.79 -37.49 -17.51
C THR A 550 -25.16 -38.98 -17.77
N ARG A 551 -24.63 -39.61 -18.85
CA ARG A 551 -23.81 -40.87 -18.85
C ARG A 551 -23.35 -41.33 -20.27
N ARG A 552 -22.27 -42.14 -20.26
CA ARG A 552 -21.33 -42.63 -21.31
C ARG A 552 -21.87 -43.65 -22.35
N SER A 553 -21.24 -43.75 -23.54
CA SER A 553 -20.46 -44.93 -24.04
C SER A 553 -19.97 -44.84 -25.51
N SER A 554 -18.63 -44.93 -25.69
CA SER A 554 -17.78 -45.58 -26.74
C SER A 554 -18.17 -45.75 -28.23
N THR A 555 -17.26 -45.33 -29.13
CA THR A 555 -16.55 -46.05 -30.24
C THR A 555 -15.69 -44.99 -31.01
N GLY A 556 -14.35 -45.09 -31.15
CA GLY A 556 -13.57 -45.74 -32.25
C GLY A 556 -13.78 -45.03 -33.60
N GLU A 557 -12.83 -44.59 -34.45
CA GLU A 557 -11.40 -44.85 -34.73
C GLU A 557 -10.83 -43.74 -35.67
N PHE A 558 -9.49 -43.61 -35.66
CA PHE A 558 -8.53 -43.23 -36.73
C PHE A 558 -8.93 -42.38 -37.96
N ALA A 559 -8.23 -41.25 -38.15
CA ALA A 559 -7.18 -41.04 -39.18
C ALA A 559 -6.44 -39.70 -38.91
#